data_AF-A0A947NK63-F1
#
_entry.id   AF-A0A947NK63-F1
#
_cell.length_a   1.000
_cell.length_b   1.000
_cell.length_c   1.000
_cell.angle_alpha   90.00
_cell.angle_beta   90.00
_cell.angle_gamma   90.00
#
_symmetry.space_group_name_H-M   'P 1'
#
loop_
_entity.id
_entity.type
_entity.pdbx_description
1 polymer ?
#
loop_
_entity_poly.entity_id
_entity_poly.type
_entity_poly.pdbx_seq_one_letter_code
_entity_poly.pdbx_strand_id
1 'polypeptide(L)' 'MRIGILGGTFNPIHIGHLILADEALSKLKLDKVVFVPSYMPPHKSVDTDIKPQDRLKMVELAIEDNPSFEVSNF' A
#
# COMPACT_ATOMS: atom_id res chain seq x y z
N MET A 1 0.23 -4.83 19.90
CA MET A 1 0.02 -4.83 18.44
C MET A 1 0.97 -3.82 17.81
N ARG A 2 1.85 -4.24 16.90
CA ARG A 2 2.83 -3.42 16.16
C ARG A 2 2.39 -3.34 14.70
N ILE A 3 2.12 -2.14 14.22
CA ILE A 3 1.61 -1.91 12.86
C ILE A 3 2.65 -1.12 12.08
N GLY A 4 2.98 -1.59 10.88
CA GLY A 4 3.73 -0.83 9.89
C GLY A 4 2.78 -0.01 9.02
N ILE A 5 3.16 1.22 8.68
CA ILE A 5 2.43 2.05 7.72
C ILE A 5 3.28 2.18 6.47
N LEU A 6 2.77 1.72 5.34
CA LEU A 6 3.41 1.87 4.03
C LEU A 6 2.61 2.84 3.17
N GLY A 7 3.02 4.10 3.20
CA GLY A 7 2.45 5.16 2.37
C GLY A 7 3.04 5.14 0.95
N GLY A 8 2.20 5.35 -0.05
CA GLY A 8 2.65 5.42 -1.43
C GLY A 8 1.57 5.89 -2.39
N THR A 9 1.97 6.38 -3.57
CA THR A 9 1.00 6.66 -4.64
C THR A 9 0.43 5.37 -5.23
N PHE A 10 1.20 4.28 -5.25
CA PHE A 10 0.80 2.98 -5.81
C PHE A 10 0.18 3.11 -7.20
N ASN A 11 0.97 3.60 -8.16
CA ASN A 11 0.52 3.88 -9.51
C ASN A 11 1.32 3.11 -10.58
N PRO A 12 1.09 1.80 -10.76
CA PRO A 12 0.29 0.90 -9.90
C PRO A 12 1.09 0.37 -8.70
N ILE A 13 0.42 -0.36 -7.80
CA ILE A 13 1.12 -1.24 -6.86
C ILE A 13 1.84 -2.36 -7.67
N HIS A 14 2.95 -2.88 -7.14
CA HIS A 14 3.77 -3.88 -7.84
C HIS A 14 4.58 -4.71 -6.84
N ILE A 15 5.24 -5.78 -7.31
CA ILE A 15 5.92 -6.75 -6.45
C ILE A 15 6.94 -6.14 -5.48
N GLY A 16 7.67 -5.09 -5.89
CA GLY A 16 8.60 -4.38 -5.01
C GLY A 16 7.95 -3.79 -3.74
N HIS A 17 6.71 -3.30 -3.83
CA HIS A 17 5.97 -2.80 -2.67
C HIS A 17 5.59 -3.95 -1.72
N LEU A 18 5.21 -5.10 -2.28
CA LEU A 18 4.82 -6.28 -1.51
C LEU A 18 6.01 -6.90 -0.78
N ILE A 19 7.15 -7.04 -1.47
CA ILE A 19 8.41 -7.50 -0.87
C ILE A 19 8.80 -6.57 0.28
N LEU A 20 8.72 -5.25 0.10
CA LEU A 20 9.09 -4.30 1.14
C LEU A 20 8.16 -4.40 2.37
N ALA A 21 6.85 -4.57 2.16
CA ALA A 21 5.90 -4.79 3.24
C ALA A 21 6.17 -6.10 4.00
N ASP A 22 6.42 -7.19 3.28
CA ASP A 22 6.69 -8.51 3.86
C ASP A 22 8.00 -8.53 4.65
N GLU A 23 9.07 -7.95 4.08
CA GLU A 23 10.36 -7.80 4.73
C GLU A 23 10.26 -6.96 6.01
N ALA A 24 9.51 -5.86 5.97
CA ALA A 24 9.27 -5.03 7.15
C ALA A 24 8.49 -5.79 8.23
N LEU A 25 7.45 -6.54 7.82
CA LEU A 25 6.64 -7.35 8.71
C LEU A 25 7.50 -8.39 9.46
N SER A 26 8.32 -9.14 8.72
CA SER A 26 9.21 -10.17 9.26
C SER A 26 10.32 -9.58 10.13
N LYS A 27 11.09 -8.63 9.61
CA LYS A 27 12.30 -8.11 10.28
C LYS A 27 11.98 -7.28 11.52
N LEU A 28 10.88 -6.53 11.50
CA LEU A 28 10.49 -5.66 12.61
C LEU A 28 9.51 -6.34 13.57
N LYS A 29 9.12 -7.60 13.29
CA LYS A 29 8.14 -8.37 14.05
C LYS A 29 6.82 -7.59 14.19
N LEU A 30 6.30 -7.13 13.05
CA LEU A 30 5.01 -6.45 12.98
C LEU A 30 3.89 -7.48 12.98
N ASP A 31 2.75 -7.12 13.56
CA ASP A 31 1.54 -7.93 13.50
C ASP A 31 0.79 -7.69 12.17
N LYS A 32 0.96 -6.51 11.57
CA LYS A 32 0.28 -6.08 10.33
C LYS A 32 1.04 -4.96 9.60
N VAL A 33 0.87 -4.89 8.29
CA VAL A 33 1.21 -3.70 7.49
C VAL A 33 -0.05 -3.10 6.87
N VAL A 34 -0.24 -1.79 7.09
CA VAL A 34 -1.32 -1.01 6.50
C VAL A 34 -0.77 -0.20 5.33
N PHE A 35 -1.26 -0.48 4.13
CA PHE A 35 -0.99 0.31 2.92
C PHE A 35 -1.87 1.55 2.93
N VAL A 36 -1.28 2.72 2.69
CA VAL A 36 -2.00 4.01 2.66
C VAL A 36 -1.81 4.66 1.28
N PRO A 37 -2.72 4.41 0.33
CA PRO A 37 -2.67 5.01 -0.99
C PRO A 37 -2.91 6.51 -0.93
N SER A 38 -1.98 7.31 -1.44
CA SER A 38 -2.15 8.76 -1.45
C SER A 38 -3.31 9.18 -2.37
N TYR A 39 -4.30 9.90 -1.87
CA TYR A 39 -5.37 10.46 -2.71
C TYR A 39 -4.80 11.43 -3.74
N MET A 40 -4.06 12.44 -3.25
CA MET A 40 -3.22 13.34 -4.04
C MET A 40 -1.82 13.40 -3.40
N PRO A 41 -0.75 13.01 -4.10
CA PRO A 41 0.61 13.13 -3.59
C PRO A 41 1.00 14.60 -3.36
N PRO A 42 1.59 14.94 -2.21
CA PRO A 42 1.89 16.33 -1.86
C PRO A 42 3.07 16.93 -2.64
N HIS A 43 3.89 16.10 -3.29
CA HIS A 43 5.17 16.50 -3.88
C HIS A 43 5.24 16.34 -5.40
N LYS A 44 4.18 15.84 -6.04
CA LYS A 44 4.12 15.70 -7.49
C LYS A 44 2.68 15.68 -7.98
N SER A 45 2.44 16.30 -9.12
CA SER A 45 1.23 16.03 -9.89
C SER A 45 1.27 14.57 -10.34
N VAL A 46 0.17 13.85 -10.11
CA VAL A 46 -0.01 12.51 -10.64
C VAL A 46 -0.53 12.70 -12.05
N ASP A 47 0.40 12.84 -12.99
CA ASP A 47 0.11 12.98 -14.41
C ASP A 47 -0.19 11.58 -14.99
N THR A 48 -1.32 11.03 -14.57
CA THR A 48 -1.68 9.63 -14.86
C THR A 48 -3.17 9.53 -15.09
N ASP A 49 -3.56 8.76 -16.11
CA ASP A 49 -4.97 8.46 -16.40
C ASP A 49 -5.64 7.60 -15.31
N ILE A 50 -4.89 7.11 -14.32
CA ILE A 50 -5.38 6.21 -13.28
C ILE A 50 -5.95 7.02 -12.11
N LYS A 51 -7.26 6.86 -11.88
CA LYS A 51 -7.95 7.59 -10.82
C LYS A 51 -7.50 7.10 -9.44
N PRO A 52 -7.56 7.95 -8.39
CA PRO A 52 -7.26 7.52 -7.02
C PRO A 52 -8.02 6.26 -6.58
N GLN A 53 -9.27 6.12 -7.02
CA GLN A 53 -10.11 4.95 -6.75
C GLN A 53 -9.57 3.67 -7.40
N ASP A 54 -9.07 3.77 -8.64
CA ASP A 54 -8.48 2.62 -9.34
C ASP A 54 -7.17 2.20 -8.65
N ARG A 55 -6.37 3.17 -8.18
CA ARG A 55 -5.17 2.89 -7.38
C ARG A 55 -5.49 2.19 -6.07
N LEU A 56 -6.50 2.66 -5.34
CA LEU A 56 -7.00 1.99 -4.14
C LEU A 56 -7.44 0.55 -4.47
N LYS A 57 -8.20 0.36 -5.55
CA LYS A 57 -8.69 -0.96 -5.93
C LYS A 57 -7.57 -1.93 -6.32
N MET A 58 -6.55 -1.43 -7.02
CA MET A 58 -5.37 -2.23 -7.33
C MET A 58 -4.62 -2.65 -6.07
N VAL A 59 -4.54 -1.78 -5.05
CA VAL A 59 -3.92 -2.14 -3.76
C VAL A 59 -4.74 -3.20 -3.04
N GLU A 60 -6.07 -3.07 -2.98
CA GLU A 60 -6.97 -4.11 -2.41
C GLU A 60 -6.72 -5.48 -3.04
N LEU A 61 -6.72 -5.56 -4.38
CA LEU A 61 -6.50 -6.80 -5.11
C LEU A 61 -5.09 -7.37 -4.88
N ALA A 62 -4.08 -6.51 -4.82
CA ALA A 62 -2.69 -6.96 -4.67
C ALA A 62 -2.38 -7.55 -3.29
N ILE A 63 -3.21 -7.29 -2.28
CA ILE A 63 -2.98 -7.74 -0.90
C ILE A 63 -4.04 -8.75 -0.40
N GLU A 64 -5.04 -9.10 -1.22
CA GLU A 64 -6.22 -9.86 -0.78
C GLU A 64 -5.89 -11.24 -0.19
N ASP A 65 -4.83 -11.88 -0.67
CA ASP A 65 -4.38 -13.20 -0.20
C ASP A 65 -3.46 -13.15 1.03
N ASN A 66 -3.09 -11.96 1.52
CA ASN A 66 -2.23 -11.81 2.69
C ASN A 66 -3.01 -11.23 3.89
N PRO A 67 -3.41 -12.06 4.87
CA PRO A 67 -4.21 -11.60 6.02
C PRO A 67 -3.46 -10.66 6.96
N SER A 68 -2.13 -10.57 6.84
CA SER A 68 -1.29 -9.64 7.59
C SER A 68 -1.16 -8.28 6.90
N PHE A 69 -1.76 -8.09 5.71
CA PHE A 69 -1.82 -6.82 5.01
C PHE A 69 -3.24 -6.25 5.07
N GLU A 70 -3.32 -4.93 5.15
CA GLU A 70 -4.58 -4.18 5.13
C GLU A 70 -4.38 -2.91 4.31
N VAL A 71 -5.45 -2.41 3.70
CA VAL A 71 -5.43 -1.11 3.02
C VAL A 71 -6.31 -0.13 3.75
N SER A 72 -5.79 1.07 3.97
CA SER A 72 -6.55 2.18 4.52
C SER A 72 -7.37 2.85 3.40
N ASN A 73 -8.68 3.02 3.64
CA ASN A 73 -9.63 3.60 2.70
C ASN A 73 -10.36 4.85 3.25
N PHE A 74 -9.84 5.45 4.32
CA PHE A 74 -10.38 6.65 4.97
C PHE A 74 -9.76 7.95 4.44
#